data_AF-A0A5C7W4J9-F1
#
_entry.id   AF-A0A5C7W4J9-F1
#
_cell.length_a   1.000
_cell.length_b   1.000
_cell.length_c   1.000
_cell.angle_alpha   90.00
_cell.angle_beta   90.00
_cell.angle_gamma   90.00
#
_symmetry.space_group_name_H-M   'P 1'
#
loop_
_entity.id
_entity.type
_entity.pdbx_description
1 polymer ?
#
loop_
_entity_poly.entity_id
_entity_poly.type
_entity_poly.pdbx_seq_one_letter_code
_entity_poly.pdbx_strand_id
1 'polypeptide(L)'
;MDFEAFYQQGISCFVWRLPKPLVRQAFKRVCADLQAKGNAVATWQVRAFVYGLSGRYQGGTRKRMAPEGYQWPSPPDRSWEMIVCVYPNGDCELDFVHPVSRMFWSDGNGFLALPTDDFARMGQWWFEEMGFEIMVMQPMMQAHVTDSVPPHLKLV
;
A
#
# COMPACT_ATOMS: atom_id res chain seq x y z
N MET A 1 10.96 18.40 -12.52
CA MET A 1 10.30 17.71 -13.67
C MET A 1 9.14 16.92 -13.07
N ASP A 2 8.10 17.61 -12.56
CA ASP A 2 7.24 17.05 -11.51
C ASP A 2 5.82 16.73 -12.01
N PHE A 3 5.49 17.15 -13.23
CA PHE A 3 4.24 16.77 -13.90
C PHE A 3 4.17 15.26 -14.10
N GLU A 4 5.25 14.69 -14.63
CA GLU A 4 5.30 13.28 -14.99
C GLU A 4 5.12 12.38 -13.77
N ALA A 5 5.71 12.74 -12.63
CA ALA A 5 5.56 11.98 -11.38
C ALA A 5 4.09 11.90 -10.92
N PHE A 6 3.41 13.04 -10.81
CA PHE A 6 1.99 13.06 -10.42
C PHE A 6 1.11 12.33 -11.43
N TYR A 7 1.35 12.53 -12.72
CA TYR A 7 0.59 11.87 -13.78
C TYR A 7 0.78 10.35 -13.77
N GLN A 8 2.02 9.84 -13.68
CA GLN A 8 2.31 8.41 -13.62
C GLN A 8 1.73 7.77 -12.36
N GLN A 9 1.77 8.45 -11.21
CA GLN A 9 1.18 7.92 -9.99
C GLN A 9 -0.36 7.83 -10.07
N GLY A 10 -0.99 8.80 -10.74
CA GLY A 10 -2.40 8.73 -11.12
C GLY A 10 -2.68 7.55 -12.07
N ILE A 11 -1.84 7.33 -13.08
CA ILE A 11 -1.96 6.18 -14.00
C ILE A 11 -1.87 4.87 -13.21
N SER A 12 -0.89 4.72 -12.31
CA SER A 12 -0.72 3.51 -11.50
C SER A 12 -1.98 3.22 -10.69
N CYS A 13 -2.60 4.23 -10.09
CA CYS A 13 -3.88 4.09 -9.40
C CYS A 13 -4.98 3.53 -10.32
N PHE A 14 -5.08 4.05 -11.55
CA PHE A 14 -6.07 3.60 -12.53
C PHE A 14 -5.82 2.16 -13.00
N VAL A 15 -4.57 1.86 -13.37
CA VAL A 15 -4.16 0.57 -13.95
C VAL A 15 -4.42 -0.57 -12.98
N TRP A 16 -4.18 -0.34 -11.68
CA TRP A 16 -4.37 -1.33 -10.61
C TRP A 16 -5.74 -1.27 -9.92
N ARG A 17 -6.68 -0.44 -10.42
CA ARG A 17 -8.03 -0.29 -9.86
C ARG A 17 -8.03 0.05 -8.36
N LEU A 18 -7.12 0.92 -7.91
CA LEU A 18 -7.04 1.26 -6.49
C LEU A 18 -8.35 1.91 -5.99
N PRO A 19 -8.89 1.50 -4.83
CA PRO A 19 -10.03 2.14 -4.21
C PRO A 19 -9.65 3.53 -3.67
N LYS A 20 -10.66 4.40 -3.46
CA LYS A 20 -10.47 5.80 -3.04
C LYS A 20 -9.50 5.99 -1.85
N PRO A 21 -9.52 5.16 -0.79
CA PRO A 21 -8.57 5.30 0.32
C PRO A 21 -7.11 5.14 -0.14
N LEU A 22 -6.82 4.11 -0.94
CA LEU A 22 -5.49 3.82 -1.46
C LEU A 22 -5.04 4.86 -2.51
N VAL A 23 -5.97 5.40 -3.31
CA VAL A 23 -5.68 6.53 -4.20
C VAL A 23 -5.25 7.77 -3.40
N ARG A 24 -5.94 8.06 -2.29
CA ARG A 24 -5.58 9.19 -1.42
C ARG A 24 -4.23 8.99 -0.75
N GLN A 25 -3.91 7.75 -0.37
CA GLN A 25 -2.60 7.38 0.18
C GLN A 25 -1.49 7.65 -0.85
N ALA A 26 -1.62 7.13 -2.06
CA ALA A 26 -0.67 7.37 -3.14
C ALA A 26 -0.52 8.88 -3.45
N PHE A 27 -1.62 9.63 -3.48
CA PHE A 27 -1.58 11.07 -3.67
C PHE A 27 -0.85 11.81 -2.53
N LYS A 28 -1.09 11.42 -1.27
CA LYS A 28 -0.38 11.99 -0.12
C LYS A 28 1.12 11.69 -0.20
N ARG A 29 1.50 10.48 -0.60
CA ARG A 29 2.90 10.08 -0.76
C ARG A 29 3.62 10.95 -1.78
N VAL A 30 3.08 11.10 -2.98
CA VAL A 30 3.70 11.94 -4.02
C VAL A 30 3.81 13.42 -3.60
N CYS A 31 2.83 13.92 -2.85
CA CYS A 31 2.90 15.26 -2.27
C CYS A 31 4.01 15.37 -1.22
N ALA A 32 4.12 14.39 -0.33
CA ALA A 32 5.15 14.36 0.71
C ALA A 32 6.55 14.30 0.09
N ASP A 33 6.77 13.50 -0.96
CA ASP A 33 8.05 13.40 -1.66
C ASP A 33 8.44 14.71 -2.35
N LEU A 34 7.46 15.47 -2.86
CA LEU A 34 7.69 16.79 -3.41
C LEU A 34 8.04 17.81 -2.31
N GLN A 35 7.31 17.77 -1.19
CA GLN A 35 7.54 18.65 -0.04
C GLN A 35 8.89 18.39 0.64
N ALA A 36 9.33 17.13 0.71
CA ALA A 36 10.64 16.75 1.22
C ALA A 36 11.79 17.36 0.38
N LYS A 37 11.54 17.68 -0.90
CA LYS A 37 12.47 18.39 -1.78
C LYS A 37 12.39 19.92 -1.63
N GLY A 38 11.64 20.44 -0.66
CA GLY A 38 11.46 21.86 -0.41
C GLY A 38 10.43 22.54 -1.32
N ASN A 39 9.65 21.78 -2.10
CA ASN A 39 8.71 22.33 -3.07
C ASN A 39 7.27 22.30 -2.52
N ALA A 40 6.50 23.37 -2.78
CA ALA A 40 5.07 23.38 -2.51
C ALA A 40 4.30 22.62 -3.60
N VAL A 41 3.17 21.99 -3.22
CA VAL A 41 2.28 21.33 -4.17
C VAL A 41 1.44 22.39 -4.89
N ALA A 42 1.58 22.47 -6.21
CA ALA A 42 0.84 23.38 -7.05
C ALA A 42 -0.45 22.75 -7.59
N THR A 43 -1.46 23.58 -7.87
CA THR A 43 -2.76 23.12 -8.41
C THR A 43 -2.63 22.31 -9.70
N TRP A 44 -1.66 22.63 -10.56
CA TRP A 44 -1.45 21.90 -11.81
C TRP A 44 -0.92 20.47 -11.59
N GLN A 45 -0.18 20.21 -10.49
CA GLN A 45 0.27 18.86 -10.12
C GLN A 45 -0.93 18.01 -9.68
N VAL A 46 -1.85 18.59 -8.92
CA VAL A 46 -3.13 17.95 -8.57
C VAL A 46 -3.91 17.57 -9.82
N ARG A 47 -4.00 18.49 -10.80
CA ARG A 47 -4.64 18.22 -12.09
C ARG A 47 -3.93 17.11 -12.87
N ALA A 48 -2.60 17.06 -12.86
CA ALA A 48 -1.82 16.00 -13.50
C ALA A 48 -2.15 14.63 -12.92
N PHE A 49 -2.22 14.51 -11.58
CA PHE A 49 -2.62 13.28 -10.91
C PHE A 49 -4.04 12.86 -11.25
N VAL A 50 -5.00 13.80 -11.19
CA VAL A 50 -6.41 13.52 -11.55
C VAL A 50 -6.53 13.10 -13.02
N TYR A 51 -5.75 13.71 -13.91
CA TYR A 51 -5.70 13.33 -15.31
C TYR A 51 -5.16 11.91 -15.47
N GLY A 52 -4.06 11.56 -14.81
CA GLY A 52 -3.54 10.18 -14.79
C GLY A 52 -4.53 9.17 -14.22
N LEU A 53 -5.23 9.54 -13.13
CA LEU A 53 -6.26 8.72 -12.48
C LEU A 53 -7.46 8.43 -13.39
N SER A 54 -7.70 9.26 -14.40
CA SER A 54 -8.72 8.98 -15.42
C SER A 54 -8.28 7.91 -16.42
N GLY A 55 -7.01 7.50 -16.41
CA GLY A 55 -6.42 6.53 -17.33
C GLY A 55 -6.26 7.04 -18.76
N ARG A 56 -6.55 8.31 -19.02
CA ARG A 56 -6.56 8.89 -20.37
C ARG A 56 -5.15 9.19 -20.86
N TYR A 57 -4.90 8.90 -22.13
CA TYR A 57 -3.69 9.28 -22.87
C TYR A 57 -4.07 9.62 -24.32
N GLN A 58 -3.12 10.11 -25.13
CA GLN A 58 -3.40 10.54 -26.51
C GLN A 58 -4.08 9.47 -27.38
N GLY A 59 -3.81 8.18 -27.12
CA GLY A 59 -4.40 7.06 -27.86
C GLY A 59 -5.65 6.44 -27.23
N GLY A 60 -6.26 7.07 -26.22
CA GLY A 60 -7.49 6.59 -25.57
C GLY A 60 -7.33 6.37 -24.07
N THR A 61 -7.71 5.19 -23.58
CA THR A 61 -7.66 4.83 -22.14
C THR A 61 -6.71 3.66 -21.91
N ARG A 62 -5.85 3.76 -20.89
CA ARG A 62 -4.90 2.70 -20.53
C ARG A 62 -5.63 1.38 -20.26
N LYS A 63 -4.97 0.27 -20.57
CA LYS A 63 -5.45 -1.06 -20.17
C LYS A 63 -5.24 -1.24 -18.67
N ARG A 64 -6.23 -1.83 -17.99
CA ARG A 64 -6.12 -2.21 -16.58
C ARG A 64 -5.32 -3.51 -16.46
N MET A 65 -4.45 -3.57 -15.46
CA MET A 65 -3.65 -4.77 -15.15
C MET A 65 -4.32 -5.63 -14.09
N ALA A 66 -5.05 -5.03 -13.15
CA ALA A 66 -5.86 -5.79 -12.20
C ALA A 66 -6.94 -6.60 -12.95
N PRO A 67 -7.12 -7.90 -12.61
CA PRO A 67 -8.13 -8.77 -13.22
C PRO A 67 -9.53 -8.15 -13.18
N GLU A 68 -10.38 -8.57 -14.11
CA GLU A 68 -11.78 -8.16 -14.09
C GLU A 68 -12.46 -8.67 -12.82
N GLY A 69 -13.19 -7.79 -12.13
CA GLY A 69 -13.83 -8.11 -10.86
C GLY A 69 -12.92 -8.13 -9.63
N TYR A 70 -11.59 -7.99 -9.78
CA TYR A 70 -10.70 -7.91 -8.62
C TYR A 70 -11.05 -6.70 -7.75
N GLN A 71 -11.17 -6.95 -6.44
CA GLN A 71 -11.43 -5.94 -5.43
C GLN A 71 -10.27 -5.93 -4.44
N TRP A 72 -9.71 -4.75 -4.22
CA TRP A 72 -8.71 -4.58 -3.17
C TRP A 72 -9.31 -4.93 -1.81
N PRO A 73 -8.56 -5.67 -0.97
CA PRO A 73 -9.06 -6.05 0.33
C PRO A 73 -9.38 -4.80 1.14
N SER A 74 -10.53 -4.84 1.82
CA SER A 74 -10.95 -3.79 2.74
C SER A 74 -10.96 -4.38 4.14
N PRO A 75 -10.43 -3.66 5.14
CA PRO A 75 -10.43 -4.17 6.50
C PRO A 75 -11.88 -4.33 6.99
N PRO A 76 -12.16 -5.33 7.85
CA PRO A 76 -13.51 -5.60 8.34
C PRO A 76 -14.05 -4.45 9.19
N ASP A 77 -13.16 -3.75 9.90
CA ASP A 77 -13.45 -2.57 10.69
C ASP A 77 -12.23 -1.63 10.72
N ARG A 78 -12.34 -0.48 11.42
CA ARG A 78 -11.31 0.56 11.42
C ARG A 78 -10.11 0.27 12.33
N SER A 79 -10.16 -0.79 13.14
CA SER A 79 -9.05 -1.17 14.02
C SER A 79 -7.94 -1.89 13.26
N TRP A 80 -8.19 -2.35 12.03
CA TRP A 80 -7.23 -3.03 11.18
C TRP A 80 -6.57 -2.05 10.21
N GLU A 81 -5.25 -2.14 10.10
CA GLU A 81 -4.42 -1.31 9.22
C GLU A 81 -3.80 -2.20 8.14
N MET A 82 -3.85 -1.75 6.88
CA MET A 82 -3.26 -2.50 5.76
C MET A 82 -1.75 -2.33 5.74
N ILE A 83 -1.04 -3.45 5.64
CA ILE A 83 0.41 -3.50 5.51
C ILE A 83 0.83 -4.38 4.33
N VAL A 84 2.05 -4.19 3.88
CA VAL A 84 2.72 -5.06 2.91
C VAL A 84 3.87 -5.76 3.62
N CYS A 85 3.78 -7.07 3.76
CA CYS A 85 4.87 -7.91 4.26
C CYS A 85 5.84 -8.19 3.12
N VAL A 86 7.12 -7.87 3.30
CA VAL A 86 8.17 -8.10 2.30
C VAL A 86 9.16 -9.11 2.86
N TYR A 87 9.31 -10.23 2.17
CA TYR A 87 10.20 -11.32 2.56
C TYR A 87 11.60 -11.14 1.95
N PRO A 88 12.66 -11.75 2.53
CA PRO A 88 14.03 -11.55 2.03
C PRO A 88 14.29 -12.03 0.60
N ASN A 89 13.45 -12.92 0.09
CA ASN A 89 13.49 -13.35 -1.32
C ASN A 89 12.87 -12.32 -2.28
N GLY A 90 12.26 -11.24 -1.76
CA GLY A 90 11.59 -10.19 -2.52
C GLY A 90 10.08 -10.38 -2.64
N ASP A 91 9.53 -11.49 -2.14
CA ASP A 91 8.10 -11.74 -2.19
C ASP A 91 7.35 -10.73 -1.33
N CYS A 92 6.17 -10.32 -1.80
CA CYS A 92 5.32 -9.35 -1.14
C CYS A 92 3.94 -9.96 -0.88
N GLU A 93 3.42 -9.80 0.32
CA GLU A 93 2.07 -10.21 0.71
C GLU A 93 1.30 -9.03 1.31
N LEU A 94 0.00 -8.98 1.06
CA LEU A 94 -0.89 -8.04 1.76
C LEU A 94 -1.43 -8.69 3.01
N ASP A 95 -1.48 -7.90 4.09
CA ASP A 95 -2.15 -8.29 5.30
C ASP A 95 -2.81 -7.09 5.98
N PHE A 96 -3.63 -7.37 6.98
CA PHE A 96 -4.03 -6.39 7.96
C PHE A 96 -3.36 -6.68 9.31
N VAL A 97 -2.86 -5.62 9.95
CA VAL A 97 -2.36 -5.70 11.32
C VAL A 97 -3.28 -4.94 12.25
N HIS A 98 -3.57 -5.52 13.41
CA HIS A 98 -4.25 -4.81 14.48
C HIS A 98 -3.19 -4.09 15.35
N PRO A 99 -3.15 -2.75 15.41
CA PRO A 99 -2.04 -2.00 15.97
C PRO A 99 -1.86 -2.19 17.49
N VAL A 100 -2.92 -2.59 18.21
CA VAL A 100 -2.86 -2.85 19.66
C VAL A 100 -2.43 -4.28 19.98
N SER A 101 -3.19 -5.29 19.51
CA SER A 101 -2.90 -6.71 19.76
C SER A 101 -1.72 -7.25 18.94
N ARG A 102 -1.26 -6.54 17.90
CA ARG A 102 -0.20 -6.95 16.97
C ARG A 102 -0.49 -8.27 16.24
N MET A 103 -1.77 -8.63 16.17
CA MET A 103 -2.22 -9.79 15.40
C MET A 103 -2.26 -9.47 13.92
N PHE A 104 -1.91 -10.46 13.10
CA PHE A 104 -2.13 -10.42 11.67
C PHE A 104 -3.50 -11.02 11.36
N TRP A 105 -4.16 -10.49 10.34
CA TRP A 105 -5.45 -11.01 9.92
C TRP A 105 -5.30 -12.42 9.33
N SER A 106 -4.21 -12.66 8.61
CA SER A 106 -3.88 -13.95 8.02
C SER A 106 -3.79 -15.10 9.03
N ASP A 107 -3.42 -14.83 10.28
CA ASP A 107 -3.30 -15.85 11.36
C ASP A 107 -4.61 -16.64 11.57
N GLY A 108 -5.76 -16.01 11.35
CA GLY A 108 -7.08 -16.63 11.53
C GLY A 108 -7.90 -16.80 10.25
N ASN A 109 -7.51 -16.15 9.15
CA ASN A 109 -8.36 -16.01 7.96
C ASN A 109 -7.65 -16.37 6.65
N GLY A 110 -6.34 -16.63 6.69
CA GLY A 110 -5.50 -16.83 5.50
C GLY A 110 -5.10 -15.52 4.81
N PHE A 111 -4.18 -15.63 3.85
CA PHE A 111 -3.56 -14.50 3.17
C PHE A 111 -4.50 -13.78 2.19
N LEU A 112 -4.31 -12.47 2.05
CA LEU A 112 -5.01 -11.66 1.07
C LEU A 112 -4.33 -11.80 -0.29
N ALA A 113 -5.13 -12.02 -1.34
CA ALA A 113 -4.61 -12.13 -2.69
C ALA A 113 -4.20 -10.76 -3.24
N LEU A 114 -3.06 -10.71 -3.93
CA LEU A 114 -2.66 -9.59 -4.78
C LEU A 114 -3.29 -9.70 -6.18
N PRO A 115 -3.39 -8.59 -6.94
CA PRO A 115 -3.91 -8.65 -8.31
C PRO A 115 -2.93 -9.31 -9.30
N THR A 116 -1.68 -9.54 -8.90
CA THR A 116 -0.66 -10.28 -9.66
C THR A 116 0.43 -10.79 -8.73
N ASP A 117 1.01 -11.96 -9.04
CA ASP A 117 2.19 -12.51 -8.35
C ASP A 117 3.51 -12.13 -9.05
N ASP A 118 3.45 -11.15 -9.96
CA ASP A 118 4.61 -10.72 -10.75
C ASP A 118 5.31 -9.57 -10.01
N PHE A 119 6.37 -9.90 -9.27
CA PHE A 119 7.14 -8.96 -8.48
C PHE A 119 7.86 -7.89 -9.32
N ALA A 120 8.05 -8.11 -10.62
CA ALA A 120 8.57 -7.07 -11.52
C ALA A 120 7.53 -5.96 -11.74
N ARG A 121 6.25 -6.23 -11.46
CA ARG A 121 5.14 -5.27 -11.59
C ARG A 121 4.67 -4.71 -10.25
N MET A 122 4.70 -5.53 -9.20
CA MET A 122 4.25 -5.17 -7.85
C MET A 122 5.19 -5.74 -6.78
N GLY A 123 6.45 -5.31 -6.80
CA GLY A 123 7.42 -5.60 -5.72
C GLY A 123 7.46 -4.48 -4.67
N GLN A 124 8.34 -4.63 -3.68
CA GLN A 124 8.53 -3.67 -2.58
C GLN A 124 8.59 -2.21 -3.06
N TRP A 125 9.43 -1.93 -4.06
CA TRP A 125 9.62 -0.59 -4.63
C TRP A 125 8.30 0.06 -5.05
N TRP A 126 7.39 -0.72 -5.65
CA TRP A 126 6.11 -0.22 -6.13
C TRP A 126 5.20 0.17 -4.96
N PHE A 127 5.16 -0.66 -3.93
CA PHE A 127 4.37 -0.38 -2.73
C PHE A 127 4.90 0.83 -1.96
N GLU A 128 6.23 1.00 -1.87
CA GLU A 128 6.87 2.18 -1.28
C GLU A 128 6.53 3.46 -2.05
N GLU A 129 6.62 3.43 -3.38
CA GLU A 129 6.25 4.55 -4.24
C GLU A 129 4.78 4.93 -4.05
N MET A 130 3.89 3.93 -3.93
CA MET A 130 2.46 4.14 -3.70
C MET A 130 2.11 4.50 -2.25
N GLY A 131 3.10 4.54 -1.35
CA GLY A 131 2.96 4.99 0.03
C GLY A 131 2.30 3.97 0.95
N PHE A 132 2.40 2.68 0.64
CA PHE A 132 2.00 1.62 1.57
C PHE A 132 3.00 1.51 2.73
N GLU A 133 2.49 1.09 3.87
CA GLU A 133 3.33 0.70 4.99
C GLU A 133 3.97 -0.66 4.69
N ILE A 134 5.30 -0.69 4.77
CA ILE A 134 6.10 -1.88 4.46
C ILE A 134 6.63 -2.47 5.77
N MET A 135 6.37 -3.76 5.97
CA MET A 135 6.97 -4.55 7.02
C MET A 135 7.97 -5.52 6.40
N VAL A 136 9.27 -5.28 6.61
CA VAL A 136 10.32 -6.19 6.14
C VAL A 136 10.44 -7.36 7.11
N MET A 137 10.13 -8.56 6.62
CA MET A 137 10.15 -9.79 7.39
C MET A 137 11.58 -10.28 7.58
N GLN A 138 11.91 -10.60 8.83
CA GLN A 138 13.21 -11.19 9.19
C GLN A 138 13.01 -12.65 9.60
N PRO A 139 13.14 -13.62 8.68
CA PRO A 139 12.86 -15.03 8.96
C PRO A 139 13.83 -15.66 9.97
N MET A 140 14.95 -15.00 10.29
CA MET A 140 15.87 -15.44 11.35
C MET A 140 15.51 -14.90 12.74
N MET A 141 14.50 -14.02 12.87
CA MET A 141 14.03 -13.59 14.18
C MET A 141 13.27 -14.73 14.86
N GLN A 142 13.84 -15.23 15.95
CA GLN A 142 13.15 -16.15 16.85
C GLN A 142 12.52 -15.35 17.99
N ALA A 143 11.20 -15.40 18.09
CA ALA A 143 10.49 -14.90 19.25
C ALA A 143 10.52 -16.00 20.33
N HIS A 144 11.27 -15.76 21.41
CA HIS A 144 11.17 -16.60 22.59
C HIS A 144 10.00 -16.12 23.44
N VAL A 145 8.97 -16.96 23.54
CA VAL A 145 7.94 -16.78 24.57
C VAL A 145 8.59 -17.12 25.90
N THR A 146 8.94 -16.09 26.65
CA THR A 146 9.36 -16.27 28.05
C THR A 146 8.10 -16.50 28.88
N ASP A 147 8.10 -17.56 29.69
CA ASP A 147 6.96 -17.86 30.56
C ASP A 147 6.70 -16.69 31.51
N SER A 148 5.49 -16.13 31.41
CA SER A 148 4.82 -15.25 32.36
C SER A 148 5.65 -14.12 32.98
N VAL A 149 5.68 -12.96 32.32
CA VAL A 149 5.78 -11.70 33.07
C VAL A 149 4.40 -11.44 33.70
N PRO A 150 4.27 -11.23 35.01
CA PRO A 150 2.98 -10.95 35.63
C PRO A 150 2.34 -9.73 34.95
N PRO A 151 1.04 -9.79 34.60
CA PRO A 151 0.38 -8.71 33.88
C PRO A 151 0.47 -7.42 34.70
N HIS A 152 1.10 -6.39 34.12
CA HIS A 152 1.21 -5.07 34.75
C HIS A 152 -0.15 -4.34 34.85
N LEU A 153 -1.13 -4.78 34.06
CA LEU A 153 -2.48 -4.23 34.08
C LEU A 153 -3.35 -5.02 35.07
N LYS A 154 -3.68 -4.37 36.19
CA LYS A 154 -4.75 -4.80 37.09
C LYS A 154 -6.06 -4.16 36.62
N LEU A 155 -7.09 -4.98 36.43
CA LEU A 155 -8.47 -4.47 36.39
C LEU A 155 -8.76 -3.80 37.74
N VAL A 156 -9.09 -2.51 37.71
CA VAL A 156 -9.63 -1.77 38.85
C VAL A 156 -11.14 -1.92 38.82
#